data_AF-A0A8Q3SI77-F1
#
_entry.id   AF-A0A8Q3SI77-F1
#
_cell.length_a   1.000
_cell.length_b   1.000
_cell.length_c   1.000
_cell.angle_alpha   90.00
_cell.angle_beta   90.00
_cell.angle_gamma   90.00
#
_symmetry.space_group_name_H-M   'P 1'
#
loop_
_entity.id
_entity.type
_entity.pdbx_description
1 polymer ?
#
loop_
_entity_poly.entity_id
_entity_poly.type
_entity_poly.pdbx_seq_one_letter_code
_entity_poly.pdbx_strand_id
1 'polypeptide(L)'
;MEGPRGWLVLCVLAISLASMVTEDLCRAPDGKKGEAGRPGRRGRPGLKGEQGEPGAPGIRTGIQGLKGDQGEPGPSGNPGKVGYPGPSGPLGARGIPGIKGTKGSPGNIKDQPRPAFSAIRRNPPMGGNVVIFDTVITNQEEPYQNHSGRFVCTVPGYYYFTFQFLLRDGRGAQLPA
;
A
#
# COMPACT_ATOMS: atom_id res chain seq x y z
N MET A 1 24.12 -39.79 -32.48
CA MET A 1 24.61 -39.82 -31.08
C MET A 1 25.33 -38.51 -30.82
N GLU A 2 24.59 -37.47 -30.44
CA GLU A 2 25.18 -36.18 -30.06
C GLU A 2 25.84 -36.34 -28.70
N GLY A 3 27.16 -36.17 -28.65
CA GLY A 3 27.92 -36.34 -27.41
C GLY A 3 27.60 -35.25 -26.37
N PRO A 4 27.94 -35.49 -25.08
CA PRO A 4 27.66 -34.58 -23.96
C PRO A 4 28.29 -33.18 -24.11
N ARG A 5 29.17 -32.99 -25.10
CA ARG A 5 29.78 -31.72 -25.47
C ARG A 5 28.83 -30.78 -26.21
N GLY A 6 27.89 -31.30 -27.01
CA GLY A 6 26.92 -30.47 -27.74
C GLY A 6 25.97 -29.72 -26.81
N TRP A 7 25.50 -30.40 -25.77
CA TRP A 7 24.64 -29.82 -24.72
C TRP A 7 25.36 -28.73 -23.93
N LEU A 8 26.63 -28.95 -23.58
CA LEU A 8 27.44 -27.95 -22.87
C LEU A 8 27.64 -26.69 -23.72
N VAL A 9 27.90 -26.82 -25.02
CA VAL A 9 28.05 -25.68 -25.92
C VAL A 9 26.72 -24.92 -26.07
N LEU A 10 25.60 -25.61 -26.21
CA LEU A 10 24.26 -25.00 -26.25
C LEU A 10 23.90 -24.28 -24.94
N CYS A 11 24.21 -24.87 -23.79
CA CYS A 11 24.00 -24.23 -22.49
C CYS A 11 24.87 -22.98 -22.33
N VAL A 12 26.14 -23.03 -22.73
CA VAL A 12 27.05 -21.87 -22.65
C VAL A 12 26.57 -20.76 -23.59
N LEU A 13 26.15 -21.08 -24.82
CA LEU A 13 25.56 -20.11 -25.77
C LEU A 13 24.25 -19.51 -25.27
N ALA A 14 23.37 -20.32 -24.66
CA ALA A 14 22.10 -19.82 -24.10
C ALA A 14 22.32 -18.90 -22.89
N ILE A 15 23.28 -19.22 -22.01
CA ILE A 15 23.64 -18.39 -20.85
C ILE A 15 24.27 -17.08 -21.31
N SER A 16 25.15 -17.11 -22.32
CA SER A 16 25.81 -15.90 -22.84
C SER A 16 24.87 -15.00 -23.65
N LEU A 17 23.90 -15.56 -24.39
CA LEU A 17 22.86 -14.77 -25.06
C LEU A 17 21.85 -14.18 -24.08
N ALA A 18 21.53 -14.86 -22.97
CA ALA A 18 20.67 -14.32 -21.91
C ALA A 18 21.31 -13.13 -21.17
N SER A 19 22.65 -13.08 -21.08
CA SER A 19 23.37 -11.93 -20.51
C SER A 19 23.48 -10.71 -21.42
N MET A 20 23.06 -10.78 -22.68
CA MET A 20 23.06 -9.63 -23.59
C MET A 20 21.82 -8.72 -23.45
N VAL A 21 20.91 -9.00 -22.51
CA VAL A 21 19.68 -8.20 -22.30
C VAL A 21 19.50 -7.85 -20.82
N THR A 22 20.47 -7.15 -20.24
CA THR A 22 20.37 -6.40 -18.97
C THR A 22 21.51 -5.38 -19.00
N GLU A 23 21.38 -4.08 -18.80
CA GLU A 23 20.33 -3.14 -18.39
C GLU A 23 20.89 -1.77 -18.76
N ASP A 24 20.15 -0.90 -19.45
CA ASP A 24 20.47 0.55 -19.50
C ASP A 24 19.19 1.40 -19.53
N LEU A 25 18.05 0.82 -19.12
CA LEU A 25 16.80 1.56 -19.01
C LEU A 25 16.50 1.80 -17.53
N CYS A 26 16.80 3.02 -17.08
CA CYS A 26 16.41 3.50 -15.77
C CYS A 26 14.87 3.59 -15.70
N ARG A 27 14.21 2.54 -15.18
CA ARG A 27 12.76 2.55 -14.92
C ARG A 27 12.50 2.71 -13.44
N ALA A 28 11.76 3.76 -13.07
CA ALA A 28 11.38 4.00 -11.69
C ALA A 28 10.17 3.13 -11.28
N PRO A 29 10.17 2.53 -10.08
CA PRO A 29 9.00 1.89 -9.50
C PRO A 29 8.01 2.92 -8.95
N ASP A 30 6.73 2.54 -8.86
CA ASP A 30 5.67 3.39 -8.31
C ASP A 30 5.92 3.78 -6.84
N GLY A 31 5.42 4.95 -6.45
CA GLY A 31 5.50 5.42 -5.06
C GLY A 31 4.77 4.48 -4.08
N LYS A 32 5.29 4.39 -2.84
CA LYS A 32 4.68 3.55 -1.80
C LYS A 32 3.26 4.03 -1.48
N LYS A 33 2.29 3.11 -1.48
CA LYS A 33 0.92 3.36 -1.03
C LYS A 33 0.93 3.78 0.44
N GLY A 34 0.11 4.77 0.80
CA GLY A 34 -0.07 5.19 2.20
C GLY A 34 -0.61 4.07 3.10
N GLU A 35 -0.38 4.19 4.41
CA GLU A 35 -0.82 3.21 5.39
C GLU A 35 -2.35 3.07 5.46
N ALA A 36 -2.82 1.86 5.77
CA ALA A 36 -4.24 1.61 5.99
C ALA A 36 -4.74 2.29 7.28
N GLY A 37 -5.99 2.74 7.28
CA GLY A 37 -6.64 3.26 8.48
C GLY A 37 -6.84 2.18 9.55
N ARG A 38 -6.93 2.59 10.82
CA ARG A 38 -7.18 1.67 11.94
C ARG A 38 -8.61 1.11 11.91
N PRO A 39 -8.85 -0.14 12.35
CA PRO A 39 -10.20 -0.70 12.49
C PRO A 39 -11.11 0.14 13.40
N GLY A 40 -12.42 0.14 13.12
CA GLY A 40 -13.43 0.78 13.96
C GLY A 40 -13.59 0.10 15.33
N ARG A 41 -14.18 0.81 16.30
CA ARG A 41 -14.46 0.26 17.64
C ARG A 41 -15.65 -0.71 17.61
N ARG A 42 -15.65 -1.72 18.49
CA ARG A 42 -16.78 -2.64 18.68
C ARG A 42 -18.03 -1.86 19.11
N GLY A 43 -19.20 -2.29 18.61
CA GLY A 43 -20.51 -1.75 19.03
C GLY A 43 -20.79 -2.00 20.50
N ARG A 44 -21.71 -1.23 21.09
CA ARG A 44 -22.15 -1.40 22.49
C ARG A 44 -23.05 -2.65 22.61
N PRO A 45 -23.06 -3.36 23.75
CA PRO A 45 -24.03 -4.41 24.03
C PRO A 45 -25.48 -3.91 23.90
N GLY A 46 -26.40 -4.80 23.53
CA GLY A 46 -27.85 -4.50 23.50
C GLY A 46 -28.42 -4.26 24.91
N LEU A 47 -29.59 -3.62 24.97
CA LEU A 47 -30.31 -3.40 26.23
C LEU A 47 -30.93 -4.71 26.75
N LYS A 48 -31.08 -4.81 28.08
CA LYS A 48 -31.80 -5.92 28.72
C LYS A 48 -33.28 -5.89 28.30
N GLY A 49 -33.87 -7.06 28.04
CA GLY A 49 -35.30 -7.18 27.73
C GLY A 49 -36.21 -6.78 28.91
N GLU A 50 -37.45 -6.43 28.60
CA GLU A 50 -38.48 -6.04 29.58
C GLU A 50 -38.99 -7.25 30.39
N GLN A 51 -39.52 -6.99 31.59
CA GLN A 51 -40.12 -8.00 32.45
C GLN A 51 -41.48 -8.46 31.87
N GLY A 52 -41.77 -9.76 31.91
CA GLY A 52 -43.05 -10.30 31.44
C GLY A 52 -44.25 -9.86 32.30
N GLU A 53 -45.44 -9.84 31.68
CA GLU A 53 -46.69 -9.45 32.35
C GLU A 53 -47.16 -10.47 33.42
N PRO A 54 -47.89 -10.03 34.46
CA PRO A 54 -48.51 -10.93 35.45
C PRO A 54 -49.52 -11.91 34.81
N GLY A 55 -49.62 -13.12 35.37
CA GLY A 55 -50.62 -14.10 34.94
C GLY A 55 -52.07 -13.68 35.24
N ALA A 56 -53.00 -14.11 34.40
CA ALA A 56 -54.42 -13.78 34.55
C ALA A 56 -55.05 -14.40 35.83
N PRO A 57 -56.02 -13.72 36.48
CA PRO A 57 -56.76 -14.28 37.62
C PRO A 57 -57.51 -15.57 37.25
N GLY A 58 -57.57 -16.51 38.20
CA GLY A 58 -58.34 -17.75 38.02
C GLY A 58 -59.84 -17.50 37.90
N ILE A 59 -60.50 -18.14 36.94
CA ILE A 59 -61.94 -18.04 36.71
C ILE A 59 -62.69 -18.86 37.76
N ARG A 60 -63.55 -18.22 38.56
CA ARG A 60 -64.52 -18.91 39.44
C ARG A 60 -65.83 -19.10 38.71
N THR A 61 -66.17 -20.34 38.36
CA THR A 61 -67.51 -20.72 37.88
C THR A 61 -68.19 -21.60 38.92
N GLY A 62 -68.95 -20.98 39.83
CA GLY A 62 -69.89 -21.65 40.73
C GLY A 62 -71.30 -21.13 40.46
N ILE A 63 -72.20 -22.01 40.04
CA ILE A 63 -73.62 -21.69 39.83
C ILE A 63 -74.34 -21.96 41.16
N GLN A 64 -75.10 -21.00 41.67
CA GLN A 64 -75.75 -21.12 42.97
C GLN A 64 -76.98 -22.06 42.90
N GLY A 65 -76.88 -23.23 43.54
CA GLY A 65 -77.99 -24.15 43.76
C GLY A 65 -78.72 -23.89 45.10
N LEU A 66 -80.00 -24.28 45.17
CA LEU A 66 -80.90 -24.11 46.32
C LEU A 66 -80.40 -24.87 47.59
N LYS A 67 -80.68 -24.28 48.76
CA LYS A 67 -80.13 -24.60 50.09
C LYS A 67 -80.30 -26.07 50.52
N GLY A 68 -79.18 -26.78 50.63
CA GLY A 68 -78.99 -28.02 51.41
C GLY A 68 -77.80 -27.84 52.37
N ASP A 69 -77.65 -28.75 53.34
CA ASP A 69 -76.67 -28.68 54.44
C ASP A 69 -75.26 -28.25 53.98
N GLN A 70 -74.59 -27.43 54.80
CA GLN A 70 -73.34 -26.74 54.46
C GLN A 70 -72.26 -27.73 54.00
N GLY A 71 -72.06 -27.82 52.68
CA GLY A 71 -70.97 -28.60 52.09
C GLY A 71 -69.60 -28.02 52.46
N GLU A 72 -68.61 -28.91 52.56
CA GLU A 72 -67.22 -28.52 52.82
C GLU A 72 -66.73 -27.46 51.82
N PRO A 73 -65.89 -26.49 52.25
CA PRO A 73 -65.31 -25.52 51.34
C PRO A 73 -64.63 -26.20 50.16
N GLY A 74 -64.95 -25.76 48.94
CA GLY A 74 -64.31 -26.28 47.73
C GLY A 74 -62.78 -26.11 47.79
N PRO A 75 -62.01 -27.02 47.18
CA PRO A 75 -60.55 -26.94 47.21
C PRO A 75 -60.05 -25.62 46.61
N SER A 76 -58.94 -25.11 47.13
CA SER A 76 -58.27 -23.92 46.58
C SER A 76 -57.98 -24.11 45.09
N GLY A 77 -58.23 -23.05 44.30
CA GLY A 77 -57.90 -23.05 42.88
C GLY A 77 -56.39 -23.22 42.66
N ASN A 78 -56.03 -23.91 41.59
CA ASN A 78 -54.63 -24.11 41.23
C ASN A 78 -53.93 -22.76 40.98
N PRO A 79 -52.64 -22.61 41.35
CA PRO A 79 -51.85 -21.44 41.01
C PRO A 79 -51.88 -21.15 39.50
N GLY A 80 -51.93 -19.87 39.14
CA GLY A 80 -51.81 -19.44 37.74
C GLY A 80 -50.47 -19.89 37.13
N LYS A 81 -50.46 -20.14 35.82
CA LYS A 81 -49.21 -20.50 35.11
C LYS A 81 -48.24 -19.31 35.13
N VAL A 82 -46.95 -19.60 35.23
CA VAL A 82 -45.88 -18.60 35.09
C VAL A 82 -45.96 -17.97 33.71
N GLY A 83 -45.87 -16.64 33.63
CA GLY A 83 -45.87 -15.89 32.37
C GLY A 83 -44.67 -16.25 31.50
N TYR A 84 -44.81 -16.06 30.18
CA TYR A 84 -43.72 -16.32 29.24
C TYR A 84 -42.56 -15.32 29.41
N PRO A 85 -41.30 -15.73 29.15
CA PRO A 85 -40.18 -14.80 29.05
C PRO A 85 -40.44 -13.71 28.00
N GLY A 86 -40.02 -12.48 28.30
CA GLY A 86 -40.10 -11.37 27.34
C GLY A 86 -39.25 -11.61 26.08
N PRO A 87 -39.53 -10.90 24.98
CA PRO A 87 -38.76 -11.02 23.74
C PRO A 87 -37.29 -10.58 23.94
N SER A 88 -36.41 -11.12 23.10
CA SER A 88 -35.01 -10.68 23.06
C SER A 88 -34.92 -9.21 22.68
N GLY A 89 -34.01 -8.48 23.33
CA GLY A 89 -33.74 -7.08 22.99
C GLY A 89 -33.20 -6.90 21.56
N PRO A 90 -33.32 -5.69 20.98
CA PRO A 90 -32.84 -5.42 19.63
C PRO A 90 -31.31 -5.55 19.52
N LEU A 91 -30.83 -5.89 18.32
CA LEU A 91 -29.40 -5.94 18.01
C LEU A 91 -28.75 -4.57 18.25
N GLY A 92 -27.58 -4.57 18.90
CA GLY A 92 -26.81 -3.35 19.15
C GLY A 92 -26.43 -2.62 17.86
N ALA A 93 -26.31 -1.29 17.94
CA ALA A 93 -25.95 -0.46 16.79
C ALA A 93 -24.57 -0.83 16.22
N ARG A 94 -24.41 -0.72 14.89
CA ARG A 94 -23.14 -0.91 14.20
C ARG A 94 -22.08 0.05 14.75
N GLY A 95 -20.85 -0.44 14.91
CA GLY A 95 -19.71 0.38 15.33
C GLY A 95 -19.43 1.53 14.36
N ILE A 96 -18.90 2.63 14.89
CA ILE A 96 -18.56 3.82 14.11
C ILE A 96 -17.38 3.50 13.17
N PRO A 97 -17.37 4.00 11.92
CA PRO A 97 -16.22 3.90 11.03
C PRO A 97 -14.92 4.38 11.69
N GLY A 98 -13.79 3.76 11.32
CA GLY A 98 -12.47 4.18 11.79
C GLY A 98 -12.15 5.62 11.35
N ILE A 99 -11.33 6.31 12.14
CA ILE A 99 -10.83 7.64 11.77
C ILE A 99 -9.96 7.55 10.51
N LYS A 100 -10.10 8.53 9.61
CA LYS A 100 -9.21 8.67 8.45
C LYS A 100 -7.77 8.83 8.94
N GLY A 101 -6.82 8.18 8.25
CA GLY A 101 -5.39 8.35 8.52
C GLY A 101 -4.97 9.82 8.39
N THR A 102 -3.91 10.19 9.10
CA THR A 102 -3.32 11.52 9.00
C THR A 102 -2.73 11.74 7.60
N LYS A 103 -2.78 12.98 7.11
CA LYS A 103 -2.06 13.35 5.88
C LYS A 103 -0.55 13.20 6.14
N GLY A 104 0.18 12.64 5.18
CA GLY A 104 1.65 12.60 5.25
C GLY A 104 2.25 14.00 5.31
N SER A 105 3.45 14.13 5.86
CA SER A 105 4.19 15.39 5.89
C SER A 105 4.51 15.87 4.47
N PRO A 106 4.55 17.19 4.23
CA PRO A 106 5.12 17.73 2.99
C PRO A 106 6.55 17.23 2.79
N GLY A 107 6.91 16.90 1.55
CA GLY A 107 8.30 16.60 1.20
C GLY A 107 9.21 17.82 1.38
N ASN A 108 10.43 17.62 1.83
CA ASN A 108 11.44 18.67 1.98
C ASN A 108 12.38 18.64 0.77
N ILE A 109 12.46 19.76 0.04
CA ILE A 109 13.29 19.90 -1.17
C ILE A 109 14.78 19.67 -0.87
N LYS A 110 15.23 19.98 0.36
CA LYS A 110 16.64 19.78 0.76
C LYS A 110 17.00 18.32 1.00
N ASP A 111 16.02 17.48 1.31
CA ASP A 111 16.21 16.06 1.60
C ASP A 111 16.07 15.20 0.33
N GLN A 112 15.71 15.84 -0.79
CA GLN A 112 15.57 15.17 -2.08
C GLN A 112 16.95 15.14 -2.78
N PRO A 113 17.41 13.97 -3.25
CA PRO A 113 18.65 13.88 -3.99
C PRO A 113 18.53 14.59 -5.35
N ARG A 114 19.59 15.31 -5.73
CA ARG A 114 19.69 16.21 -6.89
C ARG A 114 20.93 15.89 -7.73
N PRO A 115 20.98 14.72 -8.38
CA PRO A 115 22.06 14.38 -9.29
C PRO A 115 22.03 15.31 -10.51
N ALA A 116 23.10 16.10 -10.70
CA ALA A 116 23.25 16.98 -11.84
C ALA A 116 24.72 17.21 -12.17
N PHE A 117 25.08 17.20 -13.46
CA PHE A 117 26.43 17.51 -13.89
C PHE A 117 26.45 18.39 -15.14
N SER A 118 27.55 19.11 -15.31
CA SER A 118 27.95 19.73 -16.56
C SER A 118 29.46 19.59 -16.69
N ALA A 119 29.93 19.24 -17.88
CA ALA A 119 31.34 19.00 -18.15
C ALA A 119 31.67 19.40 -19.59
N ILE A 120 32.92 19.75 -19.83
CA ILE A 120 33.47 20.09 -21.14
C ILE A 120 34.65 19.19 -21.47
N ARG A 121 34.92 19.07 -22.75
CA ARG A 121 36.04 18.31 -23.29
C ARG A 121 37.17 19.27 -23.60
N ARG A 122 38.28 19.21 -22.86
CA ARG A 122 39.48 20.05 -23.09
C ARG A 122 40.64 19.19 -23.53
N ASN A 123 41.07 18.27 -22.67
CA ASN A 123 42.20 17.37 -22.92
C ASN A 123 41.76 15.91 -22.68
N PRO A 124 40.85 15.39 -23.53
CA PRO A 124 40.31 14.05 -23.35
C PRO A 124 41.41 13.00 -23.56
N PRO A 125 41.38 11.88 -22.82
CA PRO A 125 42.25 10.74 -23.12
C PRO A 125 42.02 10.25 -24.55
N MET A 126 43.11 9.84 -25.21
CA MET A 126 43.07 9.37 -26.59
C MET A 126 42.61 7.92 -26.66
N GLY A 127 41.63 7.64 -27.53
CA GLY A 127 41.11 6.30 -27.80
C GLY A 127 39.87 5.93 -27.00
N GLY A 128 39.34 4.73 -27.31
CA GLY A 128 38.09 4.22 -26.76
C GLY A 128 36.84 4.64 -27.55
N ASN A 129 35.72 3.98 -27.26
CA ASN A 129 34.44 4.19 -27.95
C ASN A 129 33.51 5.16 -27.21
N VAL A 130 33.96 5.74 -26.10
CA VAL A 130 33.16 6.61 -25.23
C VAL A 130 33.68 8.03 -25.28
N VAL A 131 32.78 9.00 -25.47
CA VAL A 131 33.12 10.42 -25.43
C VAL A 131 33.27 10.85 -23.97
N ILE A 132 34.52 11.05 -23.56
CA ILE A 132 34.87 11.54 -22.22
C ILE A 132 34.90 13.07 -22.21
N PHE A 133 34.18 13.69 -21.27
CA PHE A 133 34.27 15.11 -20.92
C PHE A 133 35.13 15.23 -19.66
N ASP A 134 36.42 15.44 -19.86
CA ASP A 134 37.46 15.37 -18.83
C ASP A 134 37.36 16.49 -17.78
N THR A 135 36.83 17.65 -18.16
CA THR A 135 36.79 18.84 -17.31
C THR A 135 35.37 19.04 -16.78
N VAL A 136 35.17 18.76 -15.50
CA VAL A 136 33.90 18.97 -14.79
C VAL A 136 33.69 20.46 -14.46
N ILE A 137 32.52 20.99 -14.79
CA ILE A 137 32.07 22.34 -14.39
C ILE A 137 31.19 22.23 -13.13
N THR A 138 30.19 21.34 -13.15
CA THR A 138 29.35 21.02 -11.99
C THR A 138 29.16 19.51 -11.88
N ASN A 139 29.07 18.97 -10.67
CA ASN A 139 28.82 17.55 -10.41
C ASN A 139 28.16 17.36 -9.04
N GLN A 140 26.91 17.81 -8.92
CA GLN A 140 26.12 17.71 -7.68
C GLN A 140 25.86 16.23 -7.37
N GLU A 141 26.26 15.79 -6.17
CA GLU A 141 26.16 14.39 -5.71
C GLU A 141 27.02 13.39 -6.51
N GLU A 142 27.99 13.92 -7.26
CA GLU A 142 29.01 13.16 -8.01
C GLU A 142 28.52 12.04 -8.95
N PRO A 143 27.40 12.19 -9.68
CA PRO A 143 26.90 11.14 -10.56
C PRO A 143 27.75 10.96 -11.83
N TYR A 144 28.57 11.94 -12.23
CA TYR A 144 29.40 11.87 -13.42
C TYR A 144 30.87 11.54 -13.11
N GLN A 145 31.43 10.60 -13.87
CA GLN A 145 32.82 10.17 -13.78
C GLN A 145 33.63 10.66 -15.00
N ASN A 146 34.48 11.65 -14.79
CA ASN A 146 35.26 12.32 -15.85
C ASN A 146 36.42 11.49 -16.42
N HIS A 147 36.79 10.38 -15.77
CA HIS A 147 37.81 9.45 -16.28
C HIS A 147 37.21 8.41 -17.23
N SER A 148 35.94 8.06 -17.06
CA SER A 148 35.25 7.02 -17.85
C SER A 148 34.21 7.59 -18.81
N GLY A 149 33.80 8.85 -18.64
CA GLY A 149 32.75 9.48 -19.43
C GLY A 149 31.34 9.01 -19.06
N ARG A 150 31.19 8.29 -17.94
CA ARG A 150 29.92 7.66 -17.54
C ARG A 150 29.16 8.53 -16.54
N PHE A 151 27.84 8.54 -16.68
CA PHE A 151 26.89 9.02 -15.69
C PHE A 151 26.27 7.81 -14.97
N VAL A 152 26.25 7.82 -13.64
CA VAL A 152 25.71 6.75 -12.80
C VAL A 152 24.40 7.21 -12.18
N CYS A 153 23.32 6.53 -12.54
CA CYS A 153 21.98 6.81 -12.01
C CYS A 153 21.83 6.23 -10.60
N THR A 154 22.09 7.04 -9.57
CA THR A 154 21.90 6.64 -8.15
C THR A 154 20.45 6.82 -7.69
N VAL A 155 19.69 7.68 -8.35
CA VAL A 155 18.29 7.99 -8.03
C VAL A 155 17.38 7.56 -9.18
N PRO A 156 16.33 6.76 -8.94
CA PRO A 156 15.35 6.44 -9.98
C PRO A 156 14.58 7.70 -10.40
N GLY A 157 14.49 7.98 -11.70
CA GLY A 157 13.78 9.14 -12.21
C GLY A 157 14.05 9.44 -13.68
N TYR A 158 13.49 10.57 -14.13
CA TYR A 158 13.73 11.10 -15.47
C TYR A 158 14.94 12.02 -15.45
N TYR A 159 15.85 11.83 -16.41
CA TYR A 159 17.05 12.61 -16.59
C TYR A 159 17.03 13.30 -17.95
N TYR A 160 17.51 14.54 -18.00
CA TYR A 160 17.65 15.31 -19.24
C TYR A 160 19.13 15.47 -19.54
N PHE A 161 19.54 15.02 -20.73
CA PHE A 161 20.89 15.19 -21.22
C PHE A 161 20.88 16.15 -22.42
N THR A 162 21.80 17.09 -22.42
CA THR A 162 22.04 18.00 -23.53
C THR A 162 23.54 18.12 -23.72
N PHE A 163 23.96 18.24 -24.98
CA PHE A 163 25.36 18.45 -25.32
C PHE A 163 25.44 19.40 -26.51
N GLN A 164 26.53 20.15 -26.54
CA GLN A 164 26.87 21.06 -27.63
C GLN A 164 28.26 20.69 -28.13
N PHE A 165 28.42 20.64 -29.45
CA PHE A 165 29.71 20.40 -30.08
C PHE A 165 30.02 21.52 -31.05
N LEU A 166 31.29 21.91 -31.10
CA LEU A 166 31.81 22.84 -32.08
C LEU A 166 32.52 22.03 -33.16
N LEU A 167 32.02 22.10 -34.39
CA LEU A 167 32.75 21.59 -35.54
C LEU A 167 33.84 22.59 -35.89
N ARG A 168 35.09 22.22 -35.63
CA ARG A 168 36.24 22.99 -36.10
C ARG A 168 36.53 22.54 -37.53
N ASP A 169 36.10 23.33 -38.51
CA ASP A 169 36.43 23.08 -39.92
C ASP A 169 37.96 23.12 -40.06
N GLY A 170 38.55 22.11 -40.72
CA GLY A 170 40.00 21.88 -40.76
C GLY A 170 40.82 22.95 -41.48
N ARG A 171 40.23 24.11 -41.79
CA ARG A 171 40.93 25.29 -42.31
C ARG A 171 41.30 26.16 -41.12
N GLY A 172 42.60 26.16 -40.79
CA GLY A 172 43.17 27.04 -39.79
C GLY A 172 42.69 28.47 -40.01
N ALA A 173 41.89 28.96 -39.07
CA ALA A 173 41.59 30.38 -38.97
C ALA A 173 42.91 31.09 -38.62
N GLN A 174 43.59 31.58 -39.64
CA GLN A 174 44.55 32.67 -39.49
C GLN A 174 43.74 33.86 -38.95
N LEU A 175 43.94 34.17 -37.66
CA LEU A 175 43.49 35.45 -37.11
C LEU A 175 44.21 36.56 -37.87
N PRO A 176 43.52 37.56 -38.45
CA PRO A 176 44.20 38.75 -38.92
C PRO A 176 44.83 39.46 -37.73
N ALA A 177 46.09 39.86 -37.91
CA ALA A 177 46.89 40.62 -36.96
C ALA A 177 46.29 42.00 -36.66
#